data_AF-A0A5Q4SXL2-F1
#
_entry.id   AF-A0A5Q4SXL2-F1
#
_cell.length_a   1.000
_cell.length_b   1.000
_cell.length_c   1.000
_cell.angle_alpha   90.00
_cell.angle_beta   90.00
_cell.angle_gamma   90.00
#
_symmetry.space_group_name_H-M   'P 1'
#
loop_
_entity.id
_entity.type
_entity.pdbx_description
1 polymer ?
#
loop_
_entity_poly.entity_id
_entity_poly.type
_entity_poly.pdbx_seq_one_letter_code
_entity_poly.pdbx_strand_id
1 'polypeptide(L)'
;MSPAHQAPYGEGPALELLVHGVGGATPEEMLGDPRTVRITGDTKAAVYRRTDDAEAEQQPERYTDRPVPEAYCWSNLTSGNGARALWLLLLPFMVANLAHWMRPRARGSRRTTRLYGLLVRLVALSLTVLLTAAACAVALDLVAWQCAGSAACAGERAWLGFLSADRGGWWSQPGRRLALAAAVPVALVTLLWYLSNRTWSA
;
A
#
# COMPACT_ATOMS: atom_id res chain seq x y z
N MET A 1 -10.00 33.22 -30.80
CA MET A 1 -9.35 33.10 -29.48
C MET A 1 -10.43 33.31 -28.44
N SER A 2 -10.93 32.24 -27.83
CA SER A 2 -11.92 32.34 -26.74
C SER A 2 -11.20 32.74 -25.45
N PRO A 3 -11.74 33.67 -24.64
CA PRO A 3 -11.16 34.01 -23.36
C PRO A 3 -11.28 32.81 -22.42
N ALA A 4 -10.17 32.48 -21.74
CA ALA A 4 -10.15 31.44 -20.72
C ALA A 4 -11.12 31.82 -19.59
N HIS A 5 -11.92 30.85 -19.18
CA HIS A 5 -12.86 30.94 -18.07
C HIS A 5 -12.09 31.25 -16.78
N GLN A 6 -12.15 32.51 -16.30
CA GLN A 6 -11.71 32.88 -14.96
C GLN A 6 -12.71 32.29 -13.96
N ALA A 7 -12.41 31.08 -13.48
CA ALA A 7 -13.01 30.59 -12.25
C ALA A 7 -12.58 31.52 -11.10
N PRO A 8 -13.46 31.87 -10.16
CA PRO A 8 -13.06 32.57 -8.95
C PRO A 8 -12.22 31.60 -8.12
N TYR A 9 -10.90 31.70 -8.24
CA TYR A 9 -9.96 30.96 -7.42
C TYR A 9 -10.12 31.40 -5.96
N GLY A 10 -10.02 30.44 -5.04
CA GLY A 10 -9.91 30.74 -3.60
C GLY A 10 -8.74 31.67 -3.33
N GLU A 11 -8.66 32.20 -2.11
CA GLU A 11 -7.76 33.28 -1.67
C GLU A 11 -6.23 33.08 -1.87
N GLY A 12 -5.77 32.05 -2.59
CA GLY A 12 -4.35 31.74 -2.84
C GLY A 12 -3.95 31.76 -4.33
N PRO A 13 -2.63 31.65 -4.61
CA PRO A 13 -2.12 31.67 -5.99
C PRO A 13 -2.55 30.43 -6.78
N ALA A 14 -2.64 30.55 -8.10
CA ALA A 14 -2.82 29.38 -8.96
C ALA A 14 -1.58 28.47 -8.88
N LEU A 15 -1.78 27.14 -8.85
CA LEU A 15 -0.70 26.16 -8.79
C LEU A 15 -0.63 25.36 -10.10
N GLU A 16 0.59 25.09 -10.57
CA GLU A 16 0.88 24.21 -11.70
C GLU A 16 1.61 22.97 -11.21
N LEU A 17 0.96 21.80 -11.30
CA LEU A 17 1.57 20.54 -10.87
C LEU A 17 2.30 19.86 -12.03
N LEU A 18 3.63 19.86 -11.97
CA LEU A 18 4.51 19.14 -12.87
C LEU A 18 4.67 17.69 -12.38
N VAL A 19 4.40 16.73 -13.25
CA VAL A 19 4.50 15.29 -12.92
C VAL A 19 5.36 14.60 -13.97
N HIS A 20 6.45 13.97 -13.53
CA HIS A 20 7.34 13.24 -14.42
C HIS A 20 6.75 11.89 -14.86
N GLY A 21 7.18 11.41 -16.03
CA GLY A 21 6.86 10.07 -16.53
C GLY A 21 7.61 8.96 -15.79
N VAL A 22 7.47 7.71 -16.25
CA VAL A 22 8.01 6.52 -15.58
C VAL A 22 9.55 6.52 -15.47
N GLY A 23 10.25 7.21 -16.37
CA GLY A 23 11.72 7.33 -16.34
C GLY A 23 12.29 8.09 -15.14
N GLY A 24 11.42 8.78 -14.37
CA GLY A 24 11.86 9.65 -13.29
C GLY A 24 12.34 11.01 -13.80
N ALA A 25 12.34 12.00 -12.89
CA ALA A 25 13.04 13.27 -13.04
C ALA A 25 13.34 13.83 -11.65
N THR A 26 14.39 14.63 -11.54
CA THR A 26 14.69 15.38 -10.31
C THR A 26 13.82 16.64 -10.22
N PRO A 27 13.54 17.16 -9.01
CA PRO A 27 12.80 18.41 -8.90
C PRO A 27 13.54 19.58 -9.56
N GLU A 28 14.88 19.56 -9.59
CA GLU A 28 15.71 20.58 -10.26
C GLU A 28 15.46 20.59 -11.78
N GLU A 29 15.43 19.42 -12.40
CA GLU A 29 15.14 19.28 -13.84
C GLU A 29 13.71 19.70 -14.18
N MET A 30 12.75 19.31 -13.33
CA MET A 30 11.34 19.65 -13.55
C MET A 30 11.07 21.15 -13.39
N LEU A 31 11.68 21.78 -12.38
CA LEU A 31 11.49 23.20 -12.09
C LEU A 31 12.44 24.11 -12.86
N GLY A 32 13.48 23.55 -13.49
CA GLY A 32 14.52 24.32 -14.17
C GLY A 32 15.34 25.21 -13.23
N ASP A 33 15.43 24.84 -11.95
CA ASP A 33 16.12 25.62 -10.92
C ASP A 33 16.90 24.67 -9.98
N PRO A 34 18.21 24.89 -9.76
CA PRO A 34 19.01 24.06 -8.86
C PRO A 34 18.65 24.23 -7.37
N ARG A 35 17.88 25.26 -6.99
CA ARG A 35 17.52 25.59 -5.61
C ARG A 35 16.08 25.19 -5.33
N THR A 36 15.85 23.91 -5.08
CA THR A 36 14.53 23.38 -4.75
C THR A 36 14.35 23.17 -3.26
N VAL A 37 13.10 23.24 -2.79
CA VAL A 37 12.72 22.99 -1.40
C VAL A 37 11.49 22.09 -1.36
N ARG A 38 11.51 21.11 -0.45
CA ARG A 38 10.37 20.20 -0.23
C ARG A 38 9.28 20.93 0.56
N ILE A 39 8.09 21.05 -0.03
CA ILE A 39 6.93 21.67 0.61
C ILE A 39 6.14 20.63 1.41
N THR A 40 5.95 19.44 0.85
CA THR A 40 5.22 18.36 1.52
C THR A 40 5.69 16.99 1.06
N GLY A 41 5.31 15.95 1.80
CA GLY A 41 5.69 14.57 1.55
C GLY A 41 7.00 14.17 2.24
N ASP A 42 7.59 13.09 1.75
CA ASP A 42 8.74 12.44 2.38
C ASP A 42 9.88 12.18 1.37
N THR A 43 10.79 11.26 1.68
CA THR A 43 11.89 10.92 0.78
C THR A 43 11.48 9.98 -0.36
N LYS A 44 10.26 9.43 -0.34
CA LYS A 44 9.75 8.48 -1.33
C LYS A 44 8.84 9.18 -2.35
N ALA A 45 7.98 10.08 -1.90
CA ALA A 45 7.18 10.92 -2.76
C ALA A 45 6.97 12.28 -2.10
N ALA A 46 7.23 13.34 -2.85
CA ALA A 46 7.18 14.69 -2.32
C ALA A 46 6.88 15.72 -3.40
N VAL A 47 6.34 16.86 -2.95
CA VAL A 47 6.13 18.04 -3.76
C VAL A 47 7.23 19.04 -3.45
N TYR A 48 7.87 19.55 -4.49
CA TYR A 48 8.94 20.52 -4.41
C TYR A 48 8.55 21.80 -5.12
N ARG A 49 9.07 22.92 -4.63
CA ARG A 49 9.04 24.22 -5.29
C ARG A 49 10.44 24.77 -5.43
N ARG A 50 10.58 25.82 -6.24
CA ARG A 50 11.78 26.66 -6.20
C ARG A 50 11.83 27.36 -4.84
N THR A 51 13.03 27.63 -4.35
CA THR A 51 13.23 28.30 -3.05
C THR A 51 12.53 29.67 -3.02
N ASP A 52 12.53 30.39 -4.16
CA ASP A 52 11.90 31.71 -4.28
C ASP A 52 10.35 31.65 -4.25
N ASP A 53 9.78 30.45 -4.47
CA ASP A 53 8.34 30.18 -4.49
C ASP A 53 7.86 29.43 -3.22
N ALA A 54 8.73 29.28 -2.21
CA ALA A 54 8.45 28.52 -1.00
C ALA A 54 7.26 29.07 -0.19
N GLU A 55 7.09 30.39 -0.19
CA GLU A 55 6.07 31.12 0.57
C GLU A 55 4.98 31.70 -0.34
N ALA A 56 4.75 31.12 -1.52
CA ALA A 56 3.83 31.68 -2.50
C ALA A 56 2.39 31.86 -1.97
N GLU A 57 1.93 31.04 -1.03
CA GLU A 57 0.63 31.21 -0.36
C GLU A 57 0.58 32.40 0.59
N GLN A 58 1.72 32.85 1.13
CA GLN A 58 1.79 34.02 2.01
C GLN A 58 1.86 35.33 1.21
N GLN A 59 2.22 35.24 -0.07
CA GLN A 59 2.39 36.38 -0.98
C GLN A 59 1.67 36.13 -2.33
N PRO A 60 0.35 35.86 -2.32
CA PRO A 60 -0.41 35.49 -3.52
C PRO A 60 -0.36 36.58 -4.61
N GLU A 61 -0.25 37.85 -4.22
CA GLU A 61 -0.13 39.01 -5.11
C GLU A 61 1.06 38.94 -6.08
N ARG A 62 2.12 38.18 -5.74
CA ARG A 62 3.29 37.98 -6.61
C ARG A 62 3.01 37.04 -7.80
N TYR A 63 1.88 36.32 -7.76
CA TYR A 63 1.54 35.25 -8.69
C TYR A 63 0.17 35.47 -9.35
N THR A 64 -0.30 36.72 -9.45
CA THR A 64 -1.58 37.05 -10.11
C THR A 64 -1.61 36.67 -11.59
N ASP A 65 -0.46 36.78 -12.27
CA ASP A 65 -0.35 36.61 -13.72
C ASP A 65 0.27 35.27 -14.15
N ARG A 66 0.69 34.42 -13.19
CA ARG A 66 1.33 33.12 -13.47
C ARG A 66 1.09 32.11 -12.36
N PRO A 67 0.91 30.82 -12.68
CA PRO A 67 0.84 29.79 -11.65
C PRO A 67 2.21 29.55 -11.01
N VAL A 68 2.19 29.04 -9.77
CA VAL A 68 3.37 28.58 -9.03
C VAL A 68 3.67 27.14 -9.47
N PRO A 69 4.84 26.86 -10.07
CA PRO A 69 5.18 25.51 -10.49
C PRO A 69 5.59 24.63 -9.29
N GLU A 70 5.00 23.45 -9.21
CA GLU A 70 5.25 22.44 -8.20
C GLU A 70 5.69 21.13 -8.86
N ALA A 71 6.86 20.62 -8.51
CA ALA A 71 7.32 19.32 -8.99
C ALA A 71 6.88 18.22 -8.04
N TYR A 72 6.01 17.32 -8.50
CA TYR A 72 5.71 16.08 -7.80
C TYR A 72 6.66 14.97 -8.24
N CYS A 73 7.58 14.63 -7.34
CA CYS A 73 8.57 13.57 -7.55
C CYS A 73 8.09 12.28 -6.89
N TRP A 74 7.91 11.22 -7.68
CA TRP A 74 7.36 9.93 -7.24
C TRP A 74 8.21 8.72 -7.66
N SER A 75 9.32 8.94 -8.35
CA SER A 75 10.22 7.88 -8.85
C SER A 75 10.68 6.91 -7.75
N ASN A 76 10.90 7.41 -6.53
CA ASN A 76 11.27 6.59 -5.39
C ASN A 76 10.15 5.66 -4.90
N LEU A 77 8.91 5.76 -5.42
CA LEU A 77 7.84 4.77 -5.21
C LEU A 77 8.03 3.50 -6.05
N THR A 78 8.84 3.52 -7.12
CA THR A 78 9.03 2.37 -8.03
C THR A 78 10.47 1.82 -8.07
N SER A 79 11.49 2.57 -7.63
CA SER A 79 12.94 2.20 -7.67
C SER A 79 13.62 1.63 -6.39
N GLY A 80 12.89 1.11 -5.40
CA GLY A 80 13.34 0.86 -4.02
C GLY A 80 13.38 -0.61 -3.56
N ASN A 81 13.65 -0.80 -2.25
CA ASN A 81 14.01 -2.04 -1.53
C ASN A 81 13.25 -3.34 -1.92
N GLY A 82 13.93 -4.49 -1.86
CA GLY A 82 13.42 -5.84 -2.15
C GLY A 82 12.21 -6.28 -1.30
N ALA A 83 11.94 -5.62 -0.17
CA ALA A 83 10.67 -5.73 0.54
C ALA A 83 9.44 -5.36 -0.32
N ARG A 84 9.64 -4.71 -1.48
CA ARG A 84 8.60 -4.54 -2.50
C ARG A 84 8.13 -5.83 -3.12
N ALA A 85 8.87 -6.94 -3.05
CA ALA A 85 8.32 -8.22 -3.50
C ALA A 85 7.06 -8.62 -2.70
N LEU A 86 6.96 -8.20 -1.42
CA LEU A 86 5.76 -8.42 -0.61
C LEU A 86 4.53 -7.69 -1.17
N TRP A 87 4.69 -6.65 -2.01
CA TRP A 87 3.56 -6.03 -2.70
C TRP A 87 2.85 -6.99 -3.64
N LEU A 88 3.53 -8.00 -4.20
CA LEU A 88 2.87 -8.97 -5.08
C LEU A 88 1.83 -9.80 -4.34
N LEU A 89 2.04 -10.08 -3.05
CA LEU A 89 1.05 -10.73 -2.19
C LEU A 89 -0.17 -9.83 -1.94
N LEU A 90 0.04 -8.51 -1.86
CA LEU A 90 -1.01 -7.51 -1.60
C LEU A 90 -1.68 -6.99 -2.89
N LEU A 91 -1.07 -7.21 -4.05
CA LEU A 91 -1.57 -6.79 -5.36
C LEU A 91 -3.03 -7.18 -5.61
N PRO A 92 -3.51 -8.41 -5.34
CA PRO A 92 -4.92 -8.74 -5.54
C PRO A 92 -5.86 -7.90 -4.65
N PHE A 93 -5.45 -7.55 -3.42
CA PHE A 93 -6.21 -6.68 -2.53
C PHE A 93 -6.25 -5.23 -3.04
N MET A 94 -5.12 -4.73 -3.57
CA MET A 94 -5.03 -3.42 -4.19
C MET A 94 -6.00 -3.30 -5.37
N VAL A 95 -6.04 -4.32 -6.25
CA VAL A 95 -6.96 -4.33 -7.40
C VAL A 95 -8.42 -4.31 -6.94
N ALA A 96 -8.78 -5.08 -5.91
CA ALA A 96 -10.13 -5.05 -5.34
C ALA A 96 -10.48 -3.67 -4.74
N ASN A 97 -9.53 -3.04 -4.04
CA ASN A 97 -9.69 -1.69 -3.52
C ASN A 97 -9.86 -0.66 -4.65
N LEU A 98 -9.03 -0.72 -5.69
CA LEU A 98 -9.11 0.16 -6.86
C LEU A 98 -10.46 0.01 -7.58
N ALA A 99 -10.94 -1.22 -7.77
CA ALA A 99 -12.25 -1.47 -8.37
C ALA A 99 -13.37 -0.76 -7.60
N HIS A 100 -13.32 -0.75 -6.27
CA HIS A 100 -14.28 -0.02 -5.46
C HIS A 100 -14.33 1.49 -5.81
N TRP A 101 -13.17 2.12 -5.98
CA TRP A 101 -13.04 3.54 -6.29
C TRP A 101 -13.32 3.88 -7.76
N MET A 102 -13.03 2.96 -8.68
CA MET A 102 -13.32 3.10 -10.11
C MET A 102 -14.81 2.96 -10.45
N ARG A 103 -15.68 2.76 -9.45
CA ARG A 103 -17.12 2.60 -9.65
C ARG A 103 -17.69 3.79 -10.44
N PRO A 104 -18.28 3.57 -11.63
CA PRO A 104 -18.85 4.64 -12.43
C PRO A 104 -19.96 5.38 -11.68
N ARG A 105 -20.07 6.70 -11.86
CA ARG A 105 -21.21 7.50 -11.39
C ARG A 105 -22.45 7.16 -12.23
N ALA A 106 -23.03 5.99 -11.98
CA ALA A 106 -24.18 5.49 -12.72
C ALA A 106 -25.41 6.35 -12.44
N ARG A 107 -25.81 7.18 -13.41
CA ARG A 107 -27.13 7.81 -13.47
C ARG A 107 -28.15 6.73 -13.87
N GLY A 108 -28.79 6.06 -12.91
CA GLY A 108 -30.03 5.33 -13.23
C GLY A 108 -30.44 4.12 -12.38
N SER A 109 -29.52 3.38 -11.73
CA SER A 109 -29.94 2.18 -10.98
C SER A 109 -29.21 2.03 -9.64
N ARG A 110 -29.93 2.33 -8.55
CA ARG A 110 -29.49 2.07 -7.17
C ARG A 110 -29.20 0.58 -6.93
N ARG A 111 -29.93 -0.33 -7.59
CA ARG A 111 -29.75 -1.79 -7.45
C ARG A 111 -28.42 -2.25 -8.04
N THR A 112 -28.12 -1.86 -9.28
CA THR A 112 -26.85 -2.23 -9.96
C THR A 112 -25.64 -1.70 -9.20
N THR A 113 -25.75 -0.49 -8.69
CA THR A 113 -24.76 0.13 -7.79
C THR A 113 -24.48 -0.70 -6.54
N ARG A 114 -25.54 -1.14 -5.85
CA ARG A 114 -25.43 -1.94 -4.63
C ARG A 114 -24.87 -3.33 -4.93
N LEU A 115 -25.32 -3.96 -6.03
CA LEU A 115 -24.82 -5.26 -6.46
C LEU A 115 -23.31 -5.20 -6.76
N TYR A 116 -22.86 -4.19 -7.51
CA TYR A 116 -21.43 -3.98 -7.75
C TYR A 116 -20.64 -3.86 -6.44
N GLY A 117 -21.13 -3.01 -5.52
CA GLY A 117 -20.50 -2.85 -4.20
C GLY A 117 -20.45 -4.15 -3.39
N LEU A 118 -21.52 -4.97 -3.45
CA LEU A 118 -21.57 -6.28 -2.80
C LEU A 118 -20.56 -7.25 -3.44
N LEU A 119 -20.50 -7.34 -4.77
CA LEU A 119 -19.58 -8.23 -5.47
C LEU A 119 -18.12 -7.88 -5.17
N VAL A 120 -17.76 -6.59 -5.18
CA VAL A 120 -16.40 -6.15 -4.82
C VAL A 120 -16.06 -6.54 -3.37
N ARG A 121 -17.00 -6.39 -2.43
CA ARG A 121 -16.81 -6.82 -1.04
C ARG A 121 -16.65 -8.33 -0.90
N LEU A 122 -17.45 -9.12 -1.64
CA LEU A 122 -17.33 -10.57 -1.66
C LEU A 122 -15.99 -11.02 -2.24
N VAL A 123 -15.51 -10.39 -3.31
CA VAL A 123 -14.17 -10.65 -3.86
C VAL A 123 -13.09 -10.34 -2.84
N ALA A 124 -13.14 -9.18 -2.18
CA ALA A 124 -12.18 -8.82 -1.14
C ALA A 124 -12.20 -9.80 0.05
N LEU A 125 -13.40 -10.24 0.48
CA LEU A 125 -13.56 -11.25 1.52
C LEU A 125 -12.96 -12.58 1.10
N SER A 126 -13.26 -13.06 -0.11
CA SER A 126 -12.74 -14.31 -0.66
C SER A 126 -11.21 -14.31 -0.76
N LEU A 127 -10.60 -13.19 -1.17
CA LEU A 127 -9.14 -13.04 -1.19
C LEU A 127 -8.54 -13.13 0.23
N THR A 128 -9.18 -12.50 1.21
CA THR A 128 -8.76 -12.57 2.63
C THR A 128 -8.82 -14.00 3.15
N VAL A 129 -9.93 -14.70 2.88
CA VAL A 129 -10.14 -16.09 3.28
C VAL A 129 -9.11 -16.99 2.59
N LEU A 130 -8.88 -16.83 1.28
CA LEU A 130 -7.92 -17.65 0.53
C LEU A 130 -6.49 -17.47 1.06
N LEU A 131 -6.06 -16.23 1.29
CA LEU A 131 -4.74 -15.95 1.83
C LEU A 131 -4.57 -16.52 3.25
N THR A 132 -5.59 -16.38 4.10
CA THR A 132 -5.58 -16.93 5.46
C THR A 132 -5.57 -18.46 5.44
N ALA A 133 -6.37 -19.07 4.57
CA ALA A 133 -6.40 -20.52 4.40
C ALA A 133 -5.06 -21.07 3.89
N ALA A 134 -4.41 -20.38 2.96
CA ALA A 134 -3.06 -20.74 2.51
C ALA A 134 -2.04 -20.67 3.67
N ALA A 135 -2.11 -19.62 4.50
CA ALA A 135 -1.26 -19.50 5.69
C ALA A 135 -1.53 -20.64 6.70
N CYS A 136 -2.80 -21.00 6.93
CA CYS A 136 -3.18 -22.15 7.75
C CYS A 136 -2.64 -23.46 7.17
N ALA A 137 -2.78 -23.70 5.86
CA ALA A 137 -2.29 -24.91 5.21
C ALA A 137 -0.77 -25.05 5.35
N VAL A 138 -0.03 -23.97 5.16
CA VAL A 138 1.44 -24.00 5.33
C VAL A 138 1.82 -24.19 6.80
N ALA A 139 1.29 -23.37 7.70
CA ALA A 139 1.74 -23.35 9.09
C ALA A 139 1.20 -24.53 9.91
N LEU A 140 -0.10 -24.78 9.85
CA LEU A 140 -0.77 -25.80 10.68
C LEU A 140 -0.59 -27.19 10.08
N ASP A 141 -0.86 -27.34 8.78
CA ASP A 141 -0.86 -28.65 8.14
C ASP A 141 0.57 -29.08 7.74
N LEU A 142 1.23 -28.36 6.84
CA LEU A 142 2.55 -28.79 6.34
C LEU A 142 3.64 -28.73 7.43
N VAL A 143 3.73 -27.62 8.18
CA VAL A 143 4.81 -27.43 9.16
C VAL A 143 4.50 -28.12 10.48
N ALA A 144 3.40 -27.75 11.16
CA ALA A 144 3.14 -28.21 12.51
C ALA A 144 2.57 -29.64 12.58
N TRP A 145 1.74 -30.06 11.63
CA TRP A 145 1.14 -31.40 11.63
C TRP A 145 2.06 -32.42 10.96
N GLN A 146 2.40 -32.19 9.69
CA GLN A 146 3.12 -33.17 8.86
C GLN A 146 4.63 -33.16 9.17
N CYS A 147 5.32 -32.03 9.01
CA CYS A 147 6.78 -32.00 9.13
C CYS A 147 7.25 -32.20 10.58
N ALA A 148 6.69 -31.45 11.54
CA ALA A 148 7.04 -31.62 12.95
C ALA A 148 6.56 -32.97 13.52
N GLY A 149 5.55 -33.61 12.89
CA GLY A 149 5.12 -34.97 13.21
C GLY A 149 6.02 -36.07 12.66
N SER A 150 6.89 -35.76 11.69
CA SER A 150 7.78 -36.72 11.02
C SER A 150 9.22 -36.57 11.50
N ALA A 151 9.81 -37.64 12.03
CA ALA A 151 11.20 -37.64 12.49
C ALA A 151 12.18 -37.34 11.34
N ALA A 152 11.90 -37.86 10.13
CA ALA A 152 12.70 -37.57 8.94
C ALA A 152 12.64 -36.09 8.55
N CYS A 153 11.43 -35.51 8.51
CA CYS A 153 11.28 -34.11 8.12
C CYS A 153 11.89 -33.17 9.16
N ALA A 154 11.58 -33.35 10.45
CA ALA A 154 12.11 -32.52 11.51
C ALA A 154 13.62 -32.70 11.74
N GLY A 155 14.16 -33.89 11.49
CA GLY A 155 15.60 -34.19 11.63
C GLY A 155 16.47 -33.38 10.67
N GLU A 156 16.00 -33.11 9.45
CA GLU A 156 16.70 -32.28 8.46
C GLU A 156 16.59 -30.76 8.76
N ARG A 157 15.66 -30.33 9.62
CA ARG A 157 15.40 -28.91 9.92
C ARG A 157 15.65 -28.63 11.40
N ALA A 158 16.88 -28.26 11.74
CA ALA A 158 17.29 -28.00 13.13
C ALA A 158 16.36 -27.01 13.88
N TRP A 159 15.80 -26.01 13.17
CA TRP A 159 14.87 -25.03 13.73
C TRP A 159 13.50 -25.61 14.13
N LEU A 160 13.09 -26.75 13.57
CA LEU A 160 11.88 -27.49 13.97
C LEU A 160 12.11 -28.48 15.10
N GLY A 161 13.36 -28.67 15.52
CA GLY A 161 13.71 -29.71 16.49
C GLY A 161 12.98 -29.58 17.83
N PHE A 162 12.60 -28.38 18.26
CA PHE A 162 11.84 -28.20 19.51
C PHE A 162 10.36 -28.59 19.38
N LEU A 163 9.81 -28.58 18.16
CA LEU A 163 8.44 -29.00 17.85
C LEU A 163 8.34 -30.48 17.46
N SER A 164 9.48 -31.15 17.26
CA SER A 164 9.48 -32.50 16.74
C SER A 164 8.81 -33.48 17.70
N ALA A 165 7.95 -34.33 17.16
CA ALA A 165 7.28 -35.39 17.92
C ALA A 165 8.29 -36.32 18.61
N ASP A 166 9.39 -36.60 17.91
CA ASP A 166 10.44 -37.55 18.31
C ASP A 166 11.22 -37.14 19.57
N ARG A 167 11.39 -35.83 19.82
CA ARG A 167 12.15 -35.35 20.99
C ARG A 167 11.37 -35.39 22.31
N GLY A 168 10.07 -35.68 22.28
CA GLY A 168 9.26 -35.82 23.50
C GLY A 168 9.17 -34.57 24.39
N GLY A 169 9.55 -33.38 23.89
CA GLY A 169 9.58 -32.13 24.66
C GLY A 169 8.20 -31.50 24.88
N TRP A 170 8.12 -30.43 25.68
CA TRP A 170 6.87 -29.74 26.00
C TRP A 170 6.02 -29.34 24.77
N TRP A 171 6.70 -28.94 23.68
CA TRP A 171 6.10 -28.49 22.43
C TRP A 171 5.85 -29.61 21.41
N SER A 172 6.25 -30.85 21.68
CA SER A 172 6.06 -31.99 20.77
C SER A 172 4.59 -32.44 20.70
N GLN A 173 3.79 -32.12 21.73
CA GLN A 173 2.38 -32.49 21.78
C GLN A 173 1.59 -31.85 20.62
N PRO A 174 0.77 -32.62 19.88
CA PRO A 174 0.07 -32.14 18.69
C PRO A 174 -0.75 -30.86 18.89
N GLY A 175 -1.48 -30.76 20.01
CA GLY A 175 -2.26 -29.57 20.32
C GLY A 175 -1.40 -28.31 20.51
N ARG A 176 -0.22 -28.44 21.13
CA ARG A 176 0.65 -27.30 21.47
C ARG A 176 1.42 -26.78 20.26
N ARG A 177 1.94 -27.67 19.41
CA ARG A 177 2.58 -27.26 18.16
C ARG A 177 1.60 -26.58 17.21
N LEU A 178 0.35 -27.08 17.13
CA LEU A 178 -0.70 -26.44 16.33
C LEU A 178 -1.10 -25.08 16.92
N ALA A 179 -1.22 -24.96 18.25
CA ALA A 179 -1.51 -23.68 18.90
C ALA A 179 -0.40 -22.64 18.65
N LEU A 180 0.87 -23.05 18.71
CA LEU A 180 1.98 -22.17 18.36
C LEU A 180 1.95 -21.76 16.89
N ALA A 181 1.72 -22.71 15.98
CA ALA A 181 1.66 -22.42 14.55
C ALA A 181 0.46 -21.55 14.16
N ALA A 182 -0.64 -21.57 14.92
CA ALA A 182 -1.78 -20.69 14.74
C ALA A 182 -1.44 -19.20 14.94
N ALA A 183 -0.32 -18.89 15.60
CA ALA A 183 0.17 -17.52 15.69
C ALA A 183 0.44 -16.91 14.30
N VAL A 184 0.79 -17.71 13.29
CA VAL A 184 1.06 -17.23 11.92
C VAL A 184 -0.20 -16.66 11.25
N PRO A 185 -1.31 -17.41 11.05
CA PRO A 185 -2.52 -16.84 10.46
C PRO A 185 -3.14 -15.73 11.33
N VAL A 186 -3.02 -15.80 12.66
CA VAL A 186 -3.47 -14.71 13.54
C VAL A 186 -2.66 -13.43 13.31
N ALA A 187 -1.33 -13.52 13.25
CA ALA A 187 -0.47 -12.39 12.97
C ALA A 187 -0.74 -11.79 11.59
N LEU A 188 -0.96 -12.64 10.57
CA LEU A 188 -1.33 -12.21 9.22
C LEU A 188 -2.62 -11.38 9.22
N VAL A 189 -3.71 -11.90 9.81
CA VAL A 189 -4.99 -11.18 9.86
C VAL A 189 -4.87 -9.89 10.67
N THR A 190 -4.15 -9.93 11.79
CA THR A 190 -3.89 -8.74 12.63
C THR A 190 -3.11 -7.68 11.87
N LEU A 191 -2.10 -8.09 11.09
CA LEU A 191 -1.31 -7.19 10.24
C LEU A 191 -2.18 -6.57 9.14
N LEU A 192 -3.00 -7.36 8.45
CA LEU A 192 -3.92 -6.84 7.43
C LEU A 192 -4.91 -5.83 8.02
N TRP A 193 -5.48 -6.13 9.18
CA TRP A 193 -6.34 -5.21 9.91
C TRP A 193 -5.61 -3.92 10.28
N TYR A 194 -4.41 -4.01 10.83
CA TYR A 194 -3.59 -2.87 11.21
C TYR A 194 -3.26 -1.97 10.01
N LEU A 195 -2.82 -2.57 8.89
CA LEU A 195 -2.50 -1.86 7.66
C LEU A 195 -3.75 -1.17 7.10
N SER A 196 -4.89 -1.86 7.09
CA SER A 196 -6.16 -1.27 6.67
C SER A 196 -6.50 -0.04 7.52
N ASN A 197 -6.37 -0.12 8.85
CA ASN A 197 -6.70 1.02 9.72
C ASN A 197 -5.75 2.22 9.50
N ARG A 198 -4.46 1.95 9.33
CA ARG A 198 -3.43 2.99 9.07
C ARG A 198 -3.67 3.73 7.76
N THR A 199 -4.10 3.04 6.71
CA THR A 199 -4.36 3.66 5.40
C THR A 199 -5.58 4.59 5.37
N TRP A 200 -6.50 4.47 6.34
CA TRP A 200 -7.68 5.33 6.43
C TRP A 200 -7.48 6.55 7.34
N SER A 201 -6.44 6.55 8.16
CA SER A 201 -6.14 7.64 9.12
C SER A 201 -5.08 8.64 8.64
N ALA A 202 -4.61 8.50 7.40
CA ALA A 202 -3.65 9.39 6.75
C ALA A 202 -4.35 10.13 5.61
#